data_AF-A0A4Y9T1G6-F1
#
_entry.id   AF-A0A4Y9T1G6-F1
#
_cell.length_a   1.000
_cell.length_b   1.000
_cell.length_c   1.000
_cell.angle_alpha   90.00
_cell.angle_beta   90.00
_cell.angle_gamma   90.00
#
_symmetry.space_group_name_H-M   'P 1'
#
loop_
_entity.id
_entity.type
_entity.pdbx_description
1 polymer ?
#
loop_
_entity_poly.entity_id
_entity_poly.type
_entity_poly.pdbx_seq_one_letter_code
_entity_poly.pdbx_strand_id
1 'polypeptide(L)'
;VVTWAQRIVAERDEMLADIERMQGRLTATARIGAIPTAVPASPFVTDEFLRRNPAASVRIEALSSREIARRLADFEIDGGLTYLDEETPPGTRSVELYREQYVLVAPGDDPLMGESPVSWSDAAGRPLCMLT
;
A
#
# COMPACT_ATOMS: atom_id res chain seq x y z
N VAL A 1 26.12 29.05 -16.92
CA VAL A 1 24.89 29.17 -17.74
C VAL A 1 23.87 28.07 -17.41
N VAL A 2 24.25 26.77 -17.40
CA VAL A 2 23.35 25.66 -17.02
C VAL A 2 22.77 25.79 -15.61
N THR A 3 23.58 26.20 -14.63
CA THR A 3 23.16 26.45 -13.24
C THR A 3 22.06 27.51 -13.13
N TRP A 4 22.10 28.52 -14.02
CA TRP A 4 21.09 29.57 -14.07
C TRP A 4 19.79 29.07 -14.72
N ALA A 5 19.89 28.22 -15.74
CA ALA A 5 18.72 27.57 -16.33
C ALA A 5 18.03 26.62 -15.34
N GLN A 6 18.79 25.85 -14.56
CA GLN A 6 18.27 24.99 -13.49
C GLN A 6 17.59 25.79 -12.38
N ARG A 7 18.15 26.95 -12.01
CA ARG A 7 17.55 27.82 -10.99
C ARG A 7 16.22 28.41 -11.45
N ILE A 8 16.12 28.84 -12.71
CA ILE A 8 14.86 29.34 -13.28
C ILE A 8 13.79 28.24 -13.35
N VAL A 9 14.17 26.99 -13.63
CA VAL A 9 13.23 25.86 -13.61
C VAL A 9 12.76 25.56 -12.18
N ALA A 10 13.67 25.54 -11.21
CA ALA A 10 13.32 25.34 -9.80
C ALA A 10 12.42 26.46 -9.25
N GLU A 11 12.73 27.73 -9.53
CA GLU A 11 11.91 28.89 -9.14
C GLU A 11 10.50 28.81 -9.76
N ARG A 12 10.39 28.30 -11.00
CA ARG A 12 9.09 28.09 -11.66
C ARG A 12 8.30 26.94 -11.03
N ASP A 13 8.96 25.83 -10.73
CA ASP A 13 8.30 24.68 -10.09
C ASP A 13 7.82 25.04 -8.67
N GLU A 14 8.60 25.84 -7.95
CA GLU A 14 8.23 26.39 -6.63
C GLU A 14 7.05 27.37 -6.74
N MET A 15 7.04 28.25 -7.75
CA MET A 15 5.92 29.16 -8.00
C MET A 15 4.63 28.43 -8.42
N LEU A 16 4.73 27.32 -9.15
CA LEU A 16 3.58 26.45 -9.46
C LEU A 16 3.04 25.78 -8.18
N ALA A 17 3.93 25.27 -7.33
CA ALA A 17 3.55 24.71 -6.03
C ALA A 17 2.90 25.76 -5.10
N ASP A 18 3.35 27.02 -5.14
CA ASP A 18 2.73 28.14 -4.43
C ASP A 18 1.30 28.43 -4.93
N ILE A 19 1.09 28.44 -6.25
CA ILE A 19 -0.23 28.67 -6.86
C ILE A 19 -1.21 27.54 -6.50
N GLU A 20 -0.75 26.30 -6.50
CA GLU A 20 -1.56 25.14 -6.08
C GLU A 20 -1.94 25.22 -4.59
N ARG A 21 -0.99 25.64 -3.73
CA ARG A 21 -1.25 25.95 -2.32
C ARG A 21 -2.30 27.05 -2.15
N MET A 22 -2.23 28.12 -2.95
CA MET A 22 -3.18 29.24 -2.90
C MET A 22 -4.61 28.86 -3.33
N GLN A 23 -4.76 27.82 -4.16
CA GLN A 23 -6.07 27.27 -4.53
C GLN A 23 -6.64 26.30 -3.50
N GLY A 24 -5.89 25.97 -2.45
CA GLY A 24 -6.32 25.01 -1.42
C GLY A 24 -6.46 23.58 -1.94
N ARG A 25 -5.84 23.26 -3.08
CA ARG A 25 -5.92 21.93 -3.71
C ARG A 25 -4.60 21.21 -3.50
N LEU A 26 -4.64 20.07 -2.82
CA LEU A 26 -3.46 19.21 -2.66
C LEU A 26 -3.14 18.56 -4.02
N THR A 27 -1.93 18.77 -4.51
CA THR A 27 -1.41 18.29 -5.81
C THR A 27 -0.29 17.25 -5.66
N ALA A 28 -0.17 16.66 -4.46
CA ALA A 28 0.88 15.70 -4.15
C ALA A 28 0.56 14.27 -4.62
N THR A 29 1.60 13.47 -4.79
CA THR A 29 1.52 12.02 -4.99
C THR A 29 1.83 11.31 -3.69
N ALA A 30 0.84 10.61 -3.10
CA ALA A 30 1.09 9.73 -1.96
C ALA A 30 1.70 8.41 -2.43
N ARG A 31 2.89 8.07 -1.93
CA ARG A 31 3.63 6.84 -2.24
C ARG A 31 3.34 5.81 -1.15
N ILE A 32 2.64 4.74 -1.50
CA ILE A 32 2.21 3.71 -0.56
C ILE A 32 2.87 2.38 -0.94
N GLY A 33 3.61 1.81 0.00
CA GLY A 33 4.05 0.41 -0.08
C GLY A 33 2.97 -0.52 0.44
N ALA A 34 2.66 -1.61 -0.26
CA ALA A 34 1.67 -2.58 0.18
C ALA A 34 2.20 -4.00 0.05
N ILE A 35 1.96 -4.84 1.05
CA ILE A 35 2.19 -6.28 0.89
C ILE A 35 1.27 -6.83 -0.22
N PRO A 36 1.67 -7.87 -0.98
CA PRO A 36 0.89 -8.34 -2.12
C PRO A 36 -0.58 -8.62 -1.80
N THR A 37 -0.87 -9.21 -0.64
CA THR A 37 -2.24 -9.52 -0.19
C THR A 37 -3.07 -8.29 0.15
N ALA A 38 -2.43 -7.15 0.46
CA ALA A 38 -3.09 -5.89 0.80
C ALA A 38 -3.32 -4.96 -0.40
N VAL A 39 -2.69 -5.23 -1.56
CA VAL A 39 -2.91 -4.43 -2.78
C VAL A 39 -4.39 -4.34 -3.16
N PRO A 40 -5.18 -5.43 -3.16
CA PRO A 40 -6.62 -5.34 -3.45
C PRO A 40 -7.42 -4.50 -2.45
N ALA A 41 -6.92 -4.33 -1.22
CA ALA A 41 -7.58 -3.54 -0.19
C ALA A 41 -7.27 -2.04 -0.31
N SER A 42 -6.28 -1.66 -1.11
CA SER A 42 -5.82 -0.27 -1.18
C SER A 42 -6.89 0.74 -1.61
N PRO A 43 -7.85 0.45 -2.52
CA PRO A 43 -8.86 1.43 -2.88
C PRO A 43 -9.73 1.85 -1.70
N PHE A 44 -10.00 0.94 -0.75
CA PHE A 44 -10.82 1.25 0.44
C PHE A 44 -10.18 2.31 1.34
N VAL A 45 -8.86 2.49 1.29
CA VAL A 45 -8.15 3.52 2.05
C VAL A 45 -7.82 4.77 1.24
N THR A 46 -7.71 4.66 -0.09
CA THR A 46 -7.30 5.78 -0.95
C THR A 46 -8.47 6.55 -1.58
N ASP A 47 -9.64 5.93 -1.74
CA ASP A 47 -10.74 6.50 -2.53
C ASP A 47 -11.26 7.82 -1.95
N GLU A 48 -11.51 7.86 -0.63
CA GLU A 48 -11.97 9.08 0.03
C GLU A 48 -10.90 10.20 -0.01
N PHE A 49 -9.61 9.85 0.02
CA PHE A 49 -8.52 10.81 -0.12
C PHE A 49 -8.52 11.44 -1.52
N LEU A 50 -8.62 10.62 -2.56
CA LEU A 50 -8.66 11.08 -3.95
C LEU A 50 -9.93 11.91 -4.24
N ARG A 51 -11.07 11.51 -3.68
CA ARG A 51 -12.34 12.24 -3.82
C ARG A 51 -12.28 13.63 -3.19
N ARG A 52 -11.64 13.78 -2.03
CA ARG A 52 -11.43 15.08 -1.35
C ARG A 52 -10.33 15.91 -2.00
N ASN A 53 -9.38 15.28 -2.68
CA ASN A 53 -8.23 15.93 -3.30
C ASN A 53 -8.11 15.53 -4.78
N PRO A 54 -8.97 16.06 -5.68
CA PRO A 54 -9.02 15.60 -7.07
C PRO A 54 -7.76 15.88 -7.90
N ALA A 55 -6.85 16.71 -7.39
CA ALA A 55 -5.58 17.03 -8.03
C ALA A 55 -4.40 16.22 -7.42
N ALA A 56 -4.64 15.46 -6.36
CA ALA A 56 -3.66 14.54 -5.79
C ALA A 56 -3.68 13.22 -6.55
N SER A 57 -2.60 12.45 -6.42
CA SER A 57 -2.54 11.08 -6.92
C SER A 57 -2.02 10.12 -5.86
N VAL A 58 -2.23 8.82 -6.07
CA VAL A 58 -1.69 7.77 -5.22
C VAL A 58 -0.91 6.79 -6.09
N ARG A 59 0.32 6.49 -5.70
CA ARG A 59 1.15 5.43 -6.29
C ARG A 59 1.24 4.28 -5.28
N ILE A 60 0.91 3.09 -5.73
CA ILE A 60 0.96 1.87 -4.91
C ILE A 60 2.01 0.94 -5.48
N GLU A 61 2.91 0.46 -4.61
CA GLU A 61 3.97 -0.47 -4.97
C GLU A 61 3.85 -1.73 -4.12
N ALA A 62 3.81 -2.89 -4.78
CA ALA A 62 3.84 -4.18 -4.09
C ALA A 62 5.26 -4.43 -3.54
N LEU A 63 5.38 -4.56 -2.22
CA LEU A 63 6.66 -4.67 -1.50
C LEU A 63 6.54 -5.71 -0.37
N SER A 64 7.66 -6.32 0.03
CA SER A 64 7.68 -7.10 1.27
C SER A 64 7.52 -6.20 2.52
N SER A 65 7.07 -6.76 3.65
CA SER A 65 6.95 -6.00 4.92
C SER A 65 8.26 -5.31 5.31
N ARG A 66 9.39 -6.01 5.13
CA ARG A 66 10.73 -5.49 5.39
C ARG A 66 11.11 -4.33 4.48
N GLU A 67 10.77 -4.41 3.20
CA GLU A 67 11.01 -3.29 2.28
C GLU A 67 10.14 -2.09 2.64
N ILE A 68 8.88 -2.31 3.04
CA ILE A 68 8.00 -1.24 3.52
C ILE A 68 8.62 -0.55 4.73
N ALA A 69 9.05 -1.32 5.75
CA ALA A 69 9.69 -0.77 6.94
C ALA A 69 10.96 0.03 6.60
N ARG A 70 11.84 -0.53 5.76
CA ARG A 70 13.06 0.16 5.31
C ARG A 70 12.73 1.45 4.57
N ARG A 71 11.86 1.39 3.56
CA ARG A 71 11.50 2.54 2.72
C ARG A 71 10.73 3.62 3.48
N LEU A 72 9.97 3.26 4.52
CA LEU A 72 9.37 4.22 5.45
C LEU A 72 10.44 4.94 6.26
N ALA A 73 11.42 4.22 6.80
CA ALA A 73 12.53 4.81 7.55
C ALA A 73 13.41 5.72 6.67
N ASP A 74 13.57 5.36 5.40
CA ASP A 74 14.34 6.13 4.40
C ASP A 74 13.52 7.26 3.74
N PHE A 75 12.24 7.45 4.12
CA PHE A 75 11.31 8.43 3.52
C PHE A 75 11.08 8.25 2.00
N GLU A 76 11.33 7.05 1.47
CA GLU A 76 11.09 6.67 0.08
C GLU A 76 9.59 6.44 -0.20
N ILE A 77 8.81 6.10 0.83
CA ILE A 77 7.36 5.99 0.80
C ILE A 77 6.74 6.77 1.96
N ASP A 78 5.50 7.19 1.79
CA ASP A 78 4.77 8.02 2.75
C ASP A 78 3.87 7.19 3.69
N GLY A 79 3.57 5.94 3.31
CA GLY A 79 2.73 5.03 4.09
C GLY A 79 2.93 3.56 3.71
N GLY A 80 2.58 2.67 4.64
CA GLY A 80 2.64 1.21 4.46
C GLY A 80 1.29 0.55 4.73
N LEU A 81 0.86 -0.32 3.82
CA LEU A 81 -0.23 -1.29 4.04
C LEU A 81 0.42 -2.65 4.32
N THR A 82 0.61 -2.95 5.59
CA THR A 82 1.36 -4.13 6.03
C THR A 82 0.84 -4.64 7.37
N TYR A 83 1.41 -5.74 7.83
CA TYR A 83 1.07 -6.32 9.13
C TYR A 83 1.52 -5.40 10.26
N LEU A 84 0.72 -5.36 11.32
CA LEU A 84 1.08 -4.63 12.54
C LEU A 84 1.93 -5.55 13.42
N ASP A 85 3.22 -5.64 13.09
CA ASP A 85 4.22 -6.40 13.84
C ASP A 85 5.34 -5.49 14.37
N GLU A 86 6.32 -6.10 15.04
CA GLU A 86 7.47 -5.42 15.65
C GLU A 86 8.42 -4.77 14.62
N GLU A 87 8.25 -5.03 13.32
CA GLU A 87 9.13 -4.50 12.25
C GLU A 87 8.79 -3.04 11.89
N THR A 88 7.76 -2.44 12.52
CA THR A 88 7.36 -1.06 12.28
C THR A 88 8.43 -0.06 12.76
N PRO A 89 8.89 0.88 11.92
CA PRO A 89 9.90 1.86 12.32
C PRO A 89 9.46 2.74 13.51
N PRO A 90 10.38 3.15 14.40
CA PRO A 90 10.08 4.10 15.47
C PRO A 90 9.53 5.42 14.92
N GLY A 91 8.50 5.96 15.58
CA GLY A 91 7.85 7.21 15.16
C GLY A 91 6.80 7.05 14.06
N THR A 92 6.57 5.84 13.56
CA THR A 92 5.43 5.53 12.69
C THR A 92 4.15 5.40 13.50
N ARG A 93 3.04 5.92 12.96
CA ARG A 93 1.70 5.71 13.51
C ARG A 93 1.03 4.55 12.78
N SER A 94 0.57 3.57 13.54
CA SER A 94 -0.15 2.41 13.00
C SER A 94 -1.66 2.52 13.24
N VAL A 95 -2.45 1.99 12.30
CA VAL A 95 -3.91 1.90 12.38
C VAL A 95 -4.33 0.52 11.86
N GLU A 96 -5.13 -0.20 12.63
CA GLU A 96 -5.73 -1.47 12.19
C GLU A 96 -6.79 -1.18 11.12
N LEU A 97 -6.61 -1.74 9.93
CA LEU A 97 -7.54 -1.56 8.80
C LEU A 97 -8.54 -2.70 8.69
N TYR A 98 -8.07 -3.93 8.80
CA TYR A 98 -8.87 -5.15 8.70
C TYR A 98 -8.11 -6.34 9.29
N ARG A 99 -8.81 -7.47 9.44
CA ARG A 99 -8.22 -8.75 9.81
C ARG A 99 -8.27 -9.70 8.63
N GLU A 100 -7.13 -10.32 8.33
CA GLU A 100 -7.06 -11.36 7.31
C GLU A 100 -7.52 -12.70 7.88
N GLN A 101 -8.23 -13.46 7.05
CA GLN A 101 -8.64 -14.83 7.36
C GLN A 101 -8.04 -15.76 6.32
N TYR A 102 -7.28 -16.75 6.78
CA TYR A 102 -6.82 -17.80 5.90
C TYR A 102 -7.99 -18.69 5.49
N VAL A 103 -8.07 -18.95 4.19
CA VAL A 103 -9.08 -19.82 3.59
C VAL A 103 -8.39 -20.87 2.73
N LEU A 104 -8.97 -22.06 2.68
CA LEU A 104 -8.59 -23.08 1.70
C LEU A 104 -9.37 -22.83 0.41
N VAL A 105 -8.66 -22.69 -0.71
CA VAL A 105 -9.25 -22.57 -2.04
C VAL A 105 -8.94 -23.84 -2.82
N ALA A 106 -9.97 -24.53 -3.30
CA ALA A 106 -9.85 -25.74 -4.11
C ALA A 106 -10.99 -25.79 -5.16
N PRO A 107 -10.91 -26.66 -6.17
CA PRO A 107 -12.02 -26.92 -7.08
C PRO A 107 -13.31 -27.26 -6.33
N GLY A 108 -14.46 -26.82 -6.85
CA GLY A 108 -15.75 -27.02 -6.17
C GLY A 108 -16.20 -28.49 -6.08
N ASP A 109 -15.62 -29.36 -6.89
CA ASP A 109 -15.80 -30.80 -6.87
C ASP A 109 -14.77 -31.54 -5.99
N ASP A 110 -13.87 -30.82 -5.30
CA ASP A 110 -12.96 -31.43 -4.34
C ASP A 110 -13.76 -32.00 -3.15
N PRO A 111 -13.55 -33.26 -2.75
CA PRO A 111 -14.22 -33.87 -1.60
C PRO A 111 -14.14 -33.04 -0.32
N LEU A 112 -13.05 -32.30 -0.09
CA LEU A 112 -12.89 -31.41 1.07
C LEU A 112 -13.91 -30.27 1.08
N MET A 113 -14.36 -29.81 -0.08
CA MET A 113 -15.33 -28.72 -0.17
C MET A 113 -16.74 -29.15 0.25
N GLY A 114 -16.99 -30.46 0.35
CA GLY A 114 -18.21 -31.02 0.93
C GLY A 114 -18.18 -31.15 2.47
N GLU A 115 -16.99 -31.05 3.08
CA GLU A 115 -16.77 -31.22 4.51
C GLU A 115 -16.61 -29.85 5.18
N SER A 116 -17.70 -29.26 5.68
CA SER A 116 -17.64 -27.97 6.39
C SER A 116 -17.81 -28.16 7.90
N PRO A 117 -16.89 -27.65 8.76
CA PRO A 117 -15.65 -26.94 8.42
C PRO A 117 -14.47 -27.87 8.10
N VAL A 118 -13.64 -27.49 7.13
CA VAL A 118 -12.37 -28.17 6.83
C VAL A 118 -11.35 -27.87 7.93
N SER A 119 -10.71 -28.91 8.50
CA SER A 119 -9.64 -28.72 9.49
C SER A 119 -8.28 -28.46 8.83
N TRP A 120 -7.36 -27.84 9.57
CA TRP A 120 -5.97 -27.66 9.12
C TRP A 120 -5.25 -28.98 8.84
N SER A 121 -5.57 -30.04 9.58
CA SER A 121 -5.02 -31.38 9.34
C SER A 121 -5.50 -31.95 8.00
N ASP A 122 -6.76 -31.75 7.65
CA ASP A 122 -7.31 -32.25 6.38
C ASP A 122 -6.72 -31.48 5.19
N ALA A 123 -6.57 -30.16 5.33
CA ALA A 123 -5.91 -29.31 4.34
C ALA A 123 -4.42 -29.70 4.14
N ALA A 124 -3.69 -29.97 5.23
CA ALA A 124 -2.28 -30.37 5.17
C ALA A 124 -2.06 -31.73 4.50
N GLY A 125 -3.09 -32.56 4.40
CA GLY A 125 -3.06 -33.84 3.67
C GLY A 125 -3.09 -33.71 2.15
N ARG A 126 -3.23 -32.49 1.59
CA ARG A 126 -3.33 -32.23 0.15
C ARG A 126 -2.05 -31.66 -0.45
N PRO A 127 -1.83 -31.80 -1.77
CA PRO A 127 -0.77 -31.06 -2.46
C PRO A 127 -1.09 -29.56 -2.43
N LEU A 128 -0.41 -28.83 -1.55
CA LEU A 128 -0.58 -27.38 -1.41
C LEU A 128 0.27 -26.63 -2.43
N CYS A 129 -0.30 -25.58 -3.00
CA CYS A 129 0.40 -24.62 -3.85
C CYS A 129 0.62 -23.32 -3.07
N MET A 130 1.76 -22.68 -3.29
CA MET A 130 2.04 -21.34 -2.76
C MET A 130 1.46 -20.28 -3.69
N LEU A 131 0.89 -19.22 -3.13
CA LEU A 131 0.66 -17.97 -3.84
C LEU A 131 2.03 -17.30 -4.05
N THR A 132 2.43 -17.16 -5.31
CA THR A 132 3.66 -16.45 -5.72
C THR A 132 3.36 -15.00 -6.07
#